data_AF-A0A8I0K7A2-F1
#
_entry.id   AF-A0A8I0K7A2-F1
#
_cell.length_a   1.000
_cell.length_b   1.000
_cell.length_c   1.000
_cell.angle_alpha   90.00
_cell.angle_beta   90.00
_cell.angle_gamma   90.00
#
_symmetry.space_group_name_H-M   'P 1'
#
loop_
_entity.id
_entity.type
_entity.pdbx_description
1 polymer ?
#
loop_
_entity_poly.entity_id
_entity_poly.type
_entity_poly.pdbx_seq_one_letter_code
_entity_poly.pdbx_strand_id
1 'polypeptide(L)'
;DCVLHANEIEDGYFILYARQNEIDPDNFSCGLKLVRSGKDDLTLLRYNGSAHQHTNVLEREFIDYECHIHIATERYANSGYKIDHYATRSTEYSDLSSAIKCLIDRSNIHQLTLSDFITQEGFSFD
;
A
#
# COMPACT_ATOMS: atom_id res chain seq x y z
N ASP A 1 -2.83 -3.32 11.57
CA ASP A 1 -3.55 -3.28 10.28
C ASP A 1 -5.05 -3.20 10.53
N CYS A 2 -5.68 -2.08 10.17
CA CYS A 2 -7.14 -1.99 10.14
C CYS A 2 -7.64 -2.65 8.85
N VAL A 3 -8.58 -3.58 8.96
CA VAL A 3 -9.21 -4.26 7.82
C VAL A 3 -10.46 -3.48 7.45
N LEU A 4 -10.41 -2.76 6.33
CA LEU A 4 -11.40 -1.71 6.04
C LEU A 4 -12.58 -2.18 5.18
N HIS A 5 -12.38 -3.15 4.30
CA HIS A 5 -13.44 -3.73 3.49
C HIS A 5 -13.00 -5.07 2.92
N ALA A 6 -13.89 -6.06 2.91
CA ALA A 6 -13.64 -7.39 2.33
C ALA A 6 -14.69 -7.67 1.25
N ASN A 7 -14.25 -7.74 0.00
CA ASN A 7 -15.04 -8.34 -1.07
C ASN A 7 -14.68 -9.81 -1.15
N GLU A 8 -15.60 -10.68 -0.73
CA GLU A 8 -15.43 -12.12 -0.83
C GLU A 8 -15.41 -12.54 -2.30
N ILE A 9 -14.32 -13.19 -2.70
CA ILE A 9 -14.23 -14.02 -3.89
C ILE A 9 -14.27 -15.47 -3.43
N GLU A 10 -14.56 -16.40 -4.34
CA GLU A 10 -14.72 -17.84 -4.02
C GLU A 10 -13.61 -18.42 -3.12
N ASP A 11 -12.38 -17.91 -3.25
CA ASP A 11 -11.20 -18.37 -2.51
C ASP A 11 -10.49 -17.29 -1.66
N GLY A 12 -11.15 -16.18 -1.30
CA GLY A 12 -10.48 -15.12 -0.54
C GLY A 12 -11.20 -13.80 -0.45
N TYR A 13 -10.48 -12.75 -0.04
CA TYR A 13 -10.99 -11.39 0.02
C TYR A 13 -9.89 -10.35 -0.13
N PHE A 14 -10.28 -9.16 -0.58
CA PHE A 14 -9.39 -8.01 -0.60
C PHE A 14 -9.38 -7.31 0.76
N ILE A 15 -8.26 -6.68 1.12
CA ILE A 15 -8.16 -5.79 2.28
C ILE A 15 -7.49 -4.50 1.84
N LEU A 16 -8.16 -3.38 2.13
CA LEU A 16 -7.52 -2.07 2.20
C LEU A 16 -6.95 -1.87 3.61
N TYR A 17 -5.73 -1.35 3.69
CA TYR A 17 -5.06 -1.08 4.96
C TYR A 17 -4.31 0.25 4.92
N ALA A 18 -4.11 0.84 6.09
CA ALA A 18 -3.26 2.00 6.33
C ALA A 18 -2.49 1.83 7.63
N ARG A 19 -1.36 2.52 7.76
CA ARG A 19 -0.60 2.76 8.99
C ARG A 19 0.15 4.09 8.87
N GLN A 20 0.37 4.74 10.00
CA GLN A 20 1.29 5.86 10.14
C GLN A 20 2.04 5.73 11.44
N ASN A 21 3.34 6.02 11.44
CA ASN A 21 4.10 6.12 12.67
C ASN A 21 3.72 7.42 13.40
N GLU A 22 3.57 7.37 14.72
CA GLU A 22 3.14 8.52 15.52
C GLU A 22 4.24 9.59 15.72
N ILE A 23 5.51 9.21 15.55
CA ILE A 23 6.67 10.10 15.75
C ILE A 23 7.18 10.64 14.42
N ASP A 24 7.25 9.77 13.41
CA ASP A 24 7.72 10.10 12.06
C ASP A 24 6.53 10.07 11.08
N PRO A 25 5.89 11.21 10.81
CA PRO A 25 4.71 11.27 9.95
C PRO A 25 5.01 10.84 8.52
N ASP A 26 6.27 10.90 8.05
CA ASP A 26 6.69 10.44 6.72
C ASP A 26 6.85 8.91 6.66
N ASN A 27 6.81 8.23 7.82
CA ASN A 27 6.79 6.78 7.90
C ASN A 27 5.35 6.24 7.93
N PHE A 28 4.69 6.39 6.79
CA PHE A 28 3.37 5.87 6.54
C PHE A 28 3.36 4.82 5.44
N SER A 29 2.30 4.01 5.41
CA SER A 29 1.96 3.22 4.24
C SER A 29 0.47 2.92 4.17
N CYS A 30 -0.10 2.90 2.97
CA CYS A 30 -1.44 2.34 2.71
C CYS A 30 -1.41 1.42 1.49
N GLY A 31 -2.29 0.44 1.44
CA GLY A 31 -2.28 -0.49 0.32
C GLY A 31 -3.50 -1.38 0.20
N LEU A 32 -3.48 -2.17 -0.87
CA LEU A 32 -4.45 -3.19 -1.22
C LEU A 32 -3.75 -4.55 -1.19
N LYS A 33 -4.29 -5.50 -0.42
CA LYS A 33 -3.84 -6.89 -0.42
C LYS A 33 -4.97 -7.87 -0.72
N LEU A 34 -4.62 -9.03 -1.25
CA LEU A 34 -5.50 -10.17 -1.45
C LEU A 34 -5.13 -11.26 -0.43
N VAL A 35 -6.11 -11.66 0.36
CA VAL A 35 -6.00 -12.76 1.33
C VAL A 35 -6.70 -13.98 0.76
N ARG A 36 -6.04 -15.15 0.80
CA ARG A 36 -6.62 -16.42 0.34
C ARG A 36 -6.38 -17.51 1.38
N SER A 37 -7.35 -18.39 1.55
CA SER A 37 -7.24 -19.49 2.52
C SER A 37 -6.07 -20.42 2.15
N GLY A 38 -5.20 -20.70 3.13
CA GLY A 38 -4.05 -21.61 2.97
C GLY A 38 -2.92 -21.07 2.08
N LYS A 39 -2.90 -19.76 1.78
CA LYS A 39 -1.83 -19.11 1.01
C LYS A 39 -1.34 -17.85 1.72
N ASP A 40 -0.14 -17.42 1.39
CA ASP A 40 0.38 -16.13 1.85
C ASP A 40 -0.43 -14.96 1.27
N ASP A 41 -0.61 -13.92 2.07
CA ASP A 41 -1.22 -12.66 1.64
C ASP A 41 -0.40 -12.04 0.50
N LEU A 42 -1.09 -11.58 -0.55
CA LEU A 42 -0.47 -10.90 -1.69
C LEU A 42 -0.75 -9.41 -1.60
N THR A 43 0.26 -8.61 -1.27
CA THR A 43 0.18 -7.16 -1.45
C THR A 43 0.20 -6.87 -2.95
N LEU A 44 -0.86 -6.25 -3.46
CA LEU A 44 -1.00 -5.93 -4.89
C LEU A 44 -0.46 -4.54 -5.20
N LEU A 45 -0.70 -3.61 -4.30
CA LEU A 45 -0.35 -2.20 -4.42
C LEU A 45 -0.11 -1.63 -3.02
N ARG A 46 0.98 -0.88 -2.83
CA ARG A 46 1.25 -0.18 -1.57
C ARG A 46 1.93 1.16 -1.83
N TYR A 47 1.38 2.20 -1.25
CA TYR A 47 1.94 3.54 -1.21
C TYR A 47 2.74 3.69 0.08
N ASN A 48 3.99 4.13 -0.02
CA ASN A 48 4.84 4.44 1.12
C ASN A 48 5.20 5.93 1.13
N GLY A 49 5.39 6.46 2.33
CA GLY A 49 6.06 7.75 2.53
C GLY A 49 7.57 7.70 2.32
N SER A 50 8.23 8.83 2.58
CA SER A 50 9.65 9.09 2.30
C SER A 50 10.62 8.68 3.41
N ALA A 51 10.17 8.08 4.51
CA ALA A 51 11.02 7.81 5.68
C ALA A 51 12.16 6.78 5.49
N HIS A 52 12.26 6.13 4.32
CA HIS A 52 13.32 5.15 4.06
C HIS A 52 13.73 5.08 2.58
N GLN A 53 14.94 4.58 2.37
CA GLN A 53 15.48 4.26 1.06
C GLN A 53 14.91 2.94 0.55
N HIS A 54 14.72 2.84 -0.76
CA HIS A 54 14.26 1.61 -1.40
C HIS A 54 15.14 1.27 -2.61
N THR A 55 15.34 -0.03 -2.86
CA THR A 55 16.11 -0.52 -4.01
C THR A 55 15.32 -1.56 -4.78
N ASN A 56 15.05 -1.26 -6.04
CA ASN A 56 14.55 -2.22 -7.01
C ASN A 56 15.69 -3.15 -7.42
N VAL A 57 15.87 -4.26 -6.68
CA VAL A 57 17.03 -5.15 -6.83
C VAL A 57 17.19 -5.73 -8.25
N LEU A 58 16.10 -6.03 -8.94
CA LEU A 58 16.16 -6.58 -10.30
C LEU A 58 16.56 -5.51 -11.33
N GLU A 59 16.08 -4.28 -11.14
CA GLU A 59 16.33 -3.13 -12.01
C GLU A 59 17.63 -2.38 -11.68
N ARG A 60 18.18 -2.62 -10.48
CA ARG A 60 19.31 -1.86 -9.90
C ARG A 60 19.02 -0.36 -9.82
N GLU A 61 17.76 -0.02 -9.55
CA GLU A 61 17.32 1.35 -9.36
C GLU A 61 17.16 1.66 -7.88
N PHE A 62 17.53 2.88 -7.51
CA PHE A 62 17.49 3.38 -6.16
C PHE A 62 16.49 4.52 -6.03
N ILE A 63 15.74 4.52 -4.93
CA ILE A 63 14.81 5.57 -4.55
C ILE A 63 15.31 6.12 -3.20
N ASP A 64 15.70 7.39 -3.19
CA ASP A 64 16.42 8.00 -2.07
C ASP A 64 15.49 8.90 -1.24
N TYR A 65 14.91 8.35 -0.18
CA TYR A 65 14.00 9.07 0.72
C TYR A 65 12.87 9.84 -0.01
N GLU A 66 12.29 9.22 -1.03
CA GLU A 66 11.14 9.74 -1.77
C GLU A 66 9.91 8.87 -1.53
N CYS A 67 8.72 9.48 -1.60
CA CYS A 67 7.48 8.71 -1.66
C CYS A 67 7.53 7.73 -2.86
N HIS A 68 7.08 6.50 -2.64
CA HIS A 68 7.15 5.47 -3.66
C HIS A 68 6.02 4.46 -3.57
N ILE A 69 5.61 3.96 -4.73
CA ILE A 69 4.49 3.04 -4.89
C ILE A 69 5.03 1.66 -5.25
N HIS A 70 4.88 0.72 -4.34
CA HIS A 70 5.11 -0.70 -4.57
C HIS A 70 3.98 -1.31 -5.41
N ILE A 71 4.35 -2.13 -6.39
CA ILE A 71 3.41 -2.82 -7.28
C ILE A 71 3.80 -4.28 -7.37
N ALA A 72 2.81 -5.18 -7.21
CA ALA A 72 3.00 -6.60 -7.47
C ALA A 72 3.37 -6.83 -8.94
N THR A 73 4.45 -7.57 -9.20
CA THR A 73 4.86 -7.90 -10.57
C THR A 73 5.20 -9.37 -10.72
N GLU A 74 4.94 -9.92 -11.91
CA GLU A 74 5.25 -11.32 -12.24
C GLU A 74 6.74 -11.62 -12.10
N ARG A 75 7.62 -10.70 -12.55
CA ARG A 75 9.06 -10.89 -12.46
C ARG A 75 9.56 -11.01 -11.02
N TYR A 76 9.00 -10.23 -10.10
CA TYR A 76 9.32 -10.33 -8.67
C TYR A 76 8.70 -11.57 -8.02
N ALA A 77 7.50 -11.99 -8.44
CA ALA A 77 6.91 -13.26 -8.02
C ALA A 77 7.82 -14.46 -8.37
N ASN A 78 8.51 -14.39 -9.51
CA ASN A 78 9.37 -15.45 -10.02
C ASN A 78 10.85 -15.32 -9.61
N SER A 79 11.22 -14.30 -8.81
CA SER A 79 12.63 -14.04 -8.47
C SER A 79 13.02 -14.40 -7.04
N GLY A 80 12.09 -14.92 -6.23
CA GLY A 80 12.31 -15.21 -4.80
C GLY A 80 12.33 -13.97 -3.88
N TYR A 81 12.09 -12.78 -4.41
CA TYR A 81 11.82 -11.57 -3.63
C TYR A 81 10.32 -11.48 -3.32
N LYS A 82 9.91 -10.53 -2.45
CA LYS A 82 8.49 -10.26 -2.25
C LYS A 82 7.86 -9.82 -3.58
N ILE A 83 6.65 -10.27 -3.86
CA ILE A 83 5.94 -9.99 -5.12
C ILE A 83 5.77 -8.49 -5.38
N ASP A 84 5.58 -7.70 -4.33
CA ASP A 84 5.41 -6.25 -4.33
C ASP A 84 6.72 -5.49 -4.13
N HIS A 85 7.88 -6.13 -4.23
CA HIS A 85 9.14 -5.47 -3.90
C HIS A 85 9.54 -4.40 -4.93
N TYR A 86 9.05 -4.47 -6.17
CA TYR A 86 9.24 -3.38 -7.14
C TYR A 86 8.46 -2.12 -6.73
N ALA A 87 9.11 -0.96 -6.78
CA ALA A 87 8.47 0.33 -6.55
C ALA A 87 8.83 1.39 -7.58
N THR A 88 7.94 2.37 -7.75
CA THR A 88 8.18 3.58 -8.55
C THR A 88 8.12 4.82 -7.67
N ARG A 89 9.07 5.74 -7.82
CA ARG A 89 9.00 7.06 -7.18
C ARG A 89 7.71 7.79 -7.57
N SER A 90 7.12 8.54 -6.65
CA SER A 90 5.87 9.26 -6.89
C SER A 90 5.89 10.65 -6.30
N THR A 91 5.31 11.59 -7.03
CA THR A 91 5.01 12.96 -6.59
C THR A 91 3.50 13.20 -6.50
N GLU A 92 2.68 12.15 -6.64
CA GLU A 92 1.21 12.26 -6.63
C GLU A 92 0.63 12.48 -5.22
N TYR A 93 1.43 12.20 -4.19
CA TYR A 93 1.06 12.30 -2.78
C TYR A 93 2.31 12.62 -1.94
N SER A 94 2.10 13.16 -0.75
CA SER A 94 3.17 13.49 0.21
C SER A 94 2.81 13.13 1.65
N ASP A 95 1.59 12.66 1.89
CA ASP A 95 1.10 12.28 3.21
C ASP A 95 0.17 11.06 3.09
N LEU A 96 -0.20 10.47 4.24
CA LEU A 96 -1.07 9.29 4.26
C LEU A 96 -2.45 9.56 3.65
N SER A 97 -3.04 10.73 3.90
CA SER A 97 -4.38 11.07 3.41
C SER A 97 -4.44 11.16 1.89
N SER A 98 -3.46 11.81 1.27
CA SER A 98 -3.31 11.88 -0.19
C SER A 98 -2.95 10.52 -0.79
N ALA A 99 -2.12 9.73 -0.11
CA ALA A 99 -1.82 8.36 -0.53
C ALA A 99 -3.07 7.45 -0.56
N ILE A 100 -3.95 7.56 0.44
CA ILE A 100 -5.22 6.82 0.48
C ILE A 100 -6.14 7.22 -0.68
N LYS A 101 -6.23 8.52 -0.99
CA LYS A 101 -7.00 8.99 -2.17
C LYS A 101 -6.45 8.39 -3.46
N CYS A 102 -5.12 8.45 -3.66
CA CYS A 102 -4.48 7.82 -4.80
C CYS A 102 -4.75 6.31 -4.87
N LEU A 103 -4.73 5.61 -3.73
CA LEU A 103 -5.02 4.18 -3.66
C LEU A 103 -6.46 3.85 -4.11
N ILE A 104 -7.44 4.59 -3.61
CA ILE A 104 -8.87 4.43 -3.96
C ILE A 104 -9.06 4.66 -5.46
N ASP A 105 -8.53 5.78 -5.97
CA ASP A 105 -8.68 6.18 -7.38
C ASP A 105 -7.99 5.17 -8.31
N ARG A 106 -6.73 4.82 -8.03
CA ARG A 106 -5.94 3.88 -8.85
C ARG A 106 -6.52 2.48 -8.85
N SER A 107 -7.13 2.06 -7.74
CA SER A 107 -7.76 0.75 -7.62
C SER A 107 -9.20 0.73 -8.14
N ASN A 108 -9.72 1.86 -8.64
CA ASN A 108 -11.08 2.02 -9.13
C ASN A 108 -12.13 1.55 -8.12
N ILE A 109 -11.93 1.91 -6.85
CA ILE A 109 -12.80 1.52 -5.75
C ILE A 109 -13.91 2.55 -5.62
N HIS A 110 -15.15 2.12 -5.80
CA HIS A 110 -16.33 2.98 -5.73
C HIS A 110 -16.93 2.93 -4.32
N GLN A 111 -17.61 4.01 -3.93
CA GLN A 111 -18.38 4.11 -2.68
C GLN A 111 -17.54 4.05 -1.38
N LEU A 112 -16.21 4.13 -1.49
CA LEU A 112 -15.31 4.38 -0.38
C LEU A 112 -14.66 5.75 -0.54
N THR A 113 -14.52 6.45 0.58
CA THR A 113 -13.92 7.76 0.69
C THR A 113 -12.81 7.72 1.74
N LEU A 114 -11.98 8.78 1.79
CA LEU A 114 -10.99 8.92 2.86
C LEU A 114 -11.64 8.82 4.25
N SER A 115 -12.83 9.38 4.45
CA SER A 115 -13.52 9.38 5.75
C SER A 115 -13.83 7.96 6.26
N ASP A 116 -14.02 7.00 5.36
CA ASP A 116 -14.24 5.59 5.71
C ASP A 116 -12.97 4.92 6.26
N PHE A 117 -11.79 5.51 6.01
CA PHE A 117 -10.52 5.10 6.61
C PHE A 117 -10.26 5.73 7.98
N ILE A 118 -10.83 6.92 8.24
CA ILE A 118 -10.63 7.70 9.48
C ILE A 118 -11.49 7.15 10.62
N THR A 119 -12.66 6.59 10.30
CA THR A 119 -13.68 6.19 11.27
C THR A 119 -13.42 4.86 11.99
N GLN A 120 -12.40 4.09 11.56
CA GLN A 120 -11.95 2.93 12.33
C GLN A 120 -10.89 3.39 13.35
N GLU A 121 -11.15 3.20 14.65
CA GLU A 121 -10.32 3.70 15.76
C GLU A 121 -8.81 3.58 15.48
N GLY A 122 -8.10 4.72 15.47
CA GLY A 122 -6.64 4.77 15.34
C GLY A 122 -6.06 5.78 14.35
N PHE A 123 -6.88 6.45 13.53
CA PHE A 123 -6.40 7.51 12.63
C PHE A 123 -7.08 8.85 12.98
N SER A 124 -6.43 9.69 13.80
CA SER A 124 -6.76 11.12 13.89
C SER A 124 -5.90 11.85 12.87
N PHE A 125 -6.53 12.56 11.95
CA PHE A 125 -5.86 13.53 11.09
C PHE A 125 -6.20 14.91 11.65
N ASP A 126 -5.25 15.52 12.34
CA ASP A 126 -5.36 16.91 12.83
C ASP A 126 -5.31 17.92 11.67
#